data_AF-A0A1F7U6F5-F1
#
_entry.id   AF-A0A1F7U6F5-F1
#
_cell.length_a   1.000
_cell.length_b   1.000
_cell.length_c   1.000
_cell.angle_alpha   90.00
_cell.angle_beta   90.00
_cell.angle_gamma   90.00
#
_symmetry.space_group_name_H-M   'P 1'
#
loop_
_entity.id
_entity.type
_entity.pdbx_description
1 polymer ?
#
loop_
_entity_poly.entity_id
_entity_poly.type
_entity_poly.pdbx_seq_one_letter_code
_entity_poly.pdbx_strand_id
1 'polypeptide(L)'
;MFTLPLYFALIPFVVVVGYVALMSFLNIVHIIHYGATTFVSFVVTFAFLVGAAGICFVTYNRLLDTDWRQPVELNLVPTGFSDFGKFNSPQP
;
A
#
# COMPACT_ATOMS: atom_id res chain seq x y z
N MET A 1 14.48 -12.24 -18.23
CA MET A 1 13.16 -11.91 -17.66
C MET A 1 13.18 -12.34 -16.21
N PHE A 2 12.91 -11.41 -15.28
CA PHE A 2 12.85 -11.73 -13.85
C PHE A 2 11.39 -11.92 -13.47
N THR A 3 11.08 -13.07 -12.89
CA THR A 3 9.71 -13.46 -12.58
C THR A 3 9.53 -13.42 -11.07
N LEU A 4 8.75 -12.46 -10.58
CA LEU A 4 8.41 -12.38 -9.16
C LEU A 4 6.97 -12.87 -8.96
N PRO A 5 6.72 -13.69 -7.92
CA PRO A 5 5.36 -13.98 -7.52
C PRO A 5 4.59 -12.70 -7.18
N LEU A 6 3.32 -12.64 -7.57
CA LEU A 6 2.45 -11.49 -7.33
C LEU A 6 2.35 -11.11 -5.85
N TYR A 7 2.55 -12.05 -4.92
CA TYR A 7 2.53 -11.76 -3.49
C TYR A 7 3.56 -10.72 -3.05
N PHE A 8 4.64 -10.47 -3.79
CA PHE A 8 5.58 -9.40 -3.44
C PHE A 8 4.94 -8.00 -3.54
N ALA A 9 3.89 -7.83 -4.35
CA ALA A 9 3.13 -6.59 -4.41
C ALA A 9 2.33 -6.29 -3.12
N LEU A 10 2.12 -7.29 -2.26
CA LEU A 10 1.45 -7.11 -0.96
C LEU A 10 2.34 -6.39 0.07
N ILE A 11 3.66 -6.36 -0.11
CA ILE A 11 4.59 -5.76 0.87
C ILE A 11 4.26 -4.28 1.16
N PRO A 12 4.19 -3.37 0.16
CA PRO A 12 3.82 -1.98 0.44
C PRO A 12 2.42 -1.84 1.02
N PHE A 13 1.49 -2.72 0.63
CA PHE A 13 0.13 -2.73 1.19
C PHE A 13 0.12 -3.07 2.68
N VAL A 14 0.87 -4.09 3.10
CA VAL A 14 1.01 -4.49 4.51
C VAL A 14 1.61 -3.36 5.35
N VAL A 15 2.60 -2.62 4.82
CA VAL A 15 3.19 -1.47 5.51
C VAL A 15 2.14 -0.37 5.76
N VAL A 16 1.33 -0.04 4.75
CA VAL A 16 0.27 0.98 4.88
C VAL A 16 -0.80 0.51 5.87
N VAL A 17 -1.28 -0.74 5.76
CA VAL A 17 -2.27 -1.30 6.68
C VAL A 17 -1.74 -1.32 8.10
N GLY A 18 -0.48 -1.71 8.30
CA GLY A 18 0.18 -1.69 9.61
C GLY A 18 0.26 -0.29 10.23
N TYR A 19 0.62 0.72 9.43
CA TYR A 19 0.62 2.11 9.88
C TYR A 19 -0.79 2.60 10.27
N VAL A 20 -1.80 2.31 9.45
CA VAL A 20 -3.20 2.66 9.75
C VAL A 20 -3.70 1.95 11.00
N ALA A 21 -3.34 0.68 11.19
CA ALA A 21 -3.68 -0.09 12.39
C ALA A 21 -3.02 0.49 13.65
N LEU A 22 -1.74 0.90 13.56
CA LEU A 22 -1.04 1.56 14.66
C LEU A 22 -1.71 2.90 15.03
N MET A 23 -2.03 3.74 14.03
CA MET A 23 -2.71 5.02 14.27
C MET A 23 -4.11 4.81 14.84
N SER A 24 -4.83 3.80 14.36
CA SER A 24 -6.13 3.39 14.90
C SER A 24 -6.03 3.00 16.37
N PHE A 25 -5.03 2.21 16.73
CA PHE A 25 -4.78 1.79 18.10
C PHE A 25 -4.46 2.99 19.01
N LEU A 26 -3.56 3.88 18.60
CA LEU A 26 -3.22 5.09 19.36
C LEU A 26 -4.44 5.99 19.57
N ASN A 27 -5.28 6.15 18.56
CA ASN A 27 -6.52 6.92 18.67
C ASN A 27 -7.53 6.29 19.64
N ILE A 28 -7.66 4.96 19.65
CA ILE A 28 -8.50 4.25 20.63
C ILE A 28 -7.97 4.47 22.05
N VAL A 29 -6.67 4.32 22.26
CA VAL A 29 -6.03 4.58 23.57
C VAL A 29 -6.24 6.02 24.02
N HIS A 30 -6.13 6.97 23.08
CA HIS A 30 -6.38 8.39 23.34
C HIS A 30 -7.84 8.63 23.76
N ILE A 31 -8.83 8.02 23.10
CA ILE A 31 -10.24 8.12 23.50
C ILE A 31 -10.50 7.48 24.86
N ILE A 32 -9.89 6.33 25.17
CA ILE A 32 -10.12 5.68 26.46
C ILE A 32 -9.64 6.60 27.61
N HIS A 33 -8.54 7.32 27.42
CA HIS A 33 -7.99 8.20 28.46
C HIS A 33 -8.59 9.61 28.47
N TYR A 34 -8.90 10.18 27.30
CA TYR A 34 -9.29 11.60 27.15
C TYR A 34 -10.64 11.80 26.46
N GLY A 35 -11.34 10.72 26.10
CA GLY A 35 -12.58 10.78 25.32
C GLY A 35 -13.76 11.38 26.06
N ALA A 36 -13.74 11.40 27.40
CA ALA A 36 -14.78 12.04 28.20
C ALA A 36 -14.81 13.58 28.02
N THR A 37 -13.70 14.19 27.60
CA THR A 37 -13.59 15.66 27.51
C THR A 37 -13.99 16.27 26.17
N THR A 38 -14.03 15.50 25.06
CA THR A 38 -14.28 16.07 23.72
C THR A 38 -15.08 15.12 22.81
N PHE A 39 -16.40 15.34 22.73
CA PHE A 39 -17.31 14.62 21.82
C PHE A 39 -16.86 14.65 20.35
N VAL A 40 -16.28 15.76 19.90
CA VAL A 40 -15.76 15.90 18.53
C VAL A 40 -14.62 14.92 18.25
N SER A 41 -13.70 14.74 19.19
CA SER A 41 -12.59 13.77 19.06
C SER A 41 -13.12 12.35 18.93
N PHE A 42 -14.16 12.00 19.70
CA PHE A 42 -14.82 10.70 19.58
C PHE A 42 -15.41 10.48 18.18
N VAL A 43 -16.19 11.44 17.67
CA VAL A 43 -16.83 11.33 16.34
C VAL A 43 -15.79 11.19 15.23
N VAL A 44 -14.70 11.98 15.27
CA VAL A 44 -13.63 11.94 14.27
C VAL A 44 -12.92 10.59 14.28
N THR A 45 -12.54 10.06 15.45
CA THR A 45 -11.91 8.74 15.54
C THR A 45 -12.87 7.63 15.12
N PHE A 46 -14.14 7.70 15.50
CA PHE A 46 -15.14 6.72 15.08
C PHE A 46 -15.30 6.70 13.56
N ALA A 47 -15.42 7.87 12.92
CA ALA A 47 -15.48 7.98 11.47
C ALA A 47 -14.21 7.44 10.78
N PHE A 48 -13.03 7.72 11.35
CA PHE A 48 -11.77 7.15 10.87
C PHE A 48 -11.75 5.62 10.94
N LEU A 49 -12.15 5.04 12.07
CA LEU A 49 -12.19 3.58 12.26
C LEU A 49 -13.18 2.90 11.31
N VAL A 50 -14.38 3.46 11.15
CA VAL A 50 -15.39 2.97 10.21
C VAL A 50 -14.88 3.07 8.76
N GLY A 51 -14.25 4.18 8.40
CA GLY A 51 -13.65 4.37 7.08
C GLY A 51 -12.53 3.36 6.81
N ALA A 52 -11.62 3.17 7.75
CA ALA A 52 -10.55 2.19 7.64
C ALA A 52 -11.09 0.75 7.51
N ALA A 53 -12.08 0.38 8.33
CA ALA A 53 -12.74 -0.92 8.25
C ALA A 53 -13.46 -1.12 6.90
N GLY A 54 -14.13 -0.08 6.39
CA GLY A 54 -14.80 -0.08 5.09
C GLY A 54 -13.81 -0.29 3.93
N ILE A 55 -12.67 0.42 3.94
CA ILE A 55 -11.62 0.23 2.93
C ILE A 55 -11.10 -1.20 2.99
N CYS A 56 -10.75 -1.71 4.17
CA CYS A 56 -10.29 -3.09 4.33
C CYS A 56 -11.30 -4.11 3.81
N PHE A 57 -12.58 -3.91 4.09
CA PHE A 57 -13.65 -4.79 3.62
C PHE A 57 -13.78 -4.76 2.09
N VAL A 58 -13.80 -3.58 1.47
CA VAL A 58 -13.87 -3.47 0.00
C VAL A 58 -12.64 -4.08 -0.65
N THR A 59 -11.44 -3.79 -0.12
CA THR A 59 -10.18 -4.37 -0.60
C THR A 59 -10.20 -5.89 -0.50
N TYR A 60 -10.66 -6.46 0.63
CA TYR A 60 -10.81 -7.90 0.79
C TYR A 60 -11.71 -8.52 -0.29
N ASN A 61 -12.90 -7.95 -0.52
CA ASN A 61 -13.82 -8.46 -1.53
C ASN A 61 -13.25 -8.36 -2.95
N ARG A 62 -12.47 -7.31 -3.26
CA ARG A 62 -11.85 -7.14 -4.60
C ARG A 62 -10.69 -8.10 -4.84
N LEU A 63 -10.05 -8.56 -3.78
CA LEU A 63 -8.85 -9.41 -3.84
C LEU A 63 -9.13 -10.89 -3.61
N LEU A 64 -10.37 -11.26 -3.28
CA LEU A 64 -10.75 -12.62 -2.88
C LEU A 64 -10.48 -13.66 -3.97
N ASP A 65 -10.71 -13.29 -5.23
CA ASP A 65 -10.51 -14.17 -6.39
C ASP A 65 -9.14 -13.99 -7.06
N THR A 66 -8.22 -13.23 -6.46
CA THR A 66 -6.89 -12.98 -7.03
C THR A 66 -5.96 -14.17 -6.78
N ASP A 67 -5.39 -14.74 -7.85
CA ASP A 67 -4.35 -15.77 -7.74
C ASP A 67 -2.98 -15.14 -7.42
N TRP A 68 -2.63 -15.15 -6.14
CA TRP A 68 -1.36 -14.61 -5.63
C TRP A 68 -0.12 -15.41 -6.00
N ARG A 69 -0.29 -16.63 -6.51
CA ARG A 69 0.81 -17.48 -6.98
C ARG A 69 1.15 -17.20 -8.44
N GLN A 70 0.35 -16.39 -9.13
CA GLN A 70 0.61 -16.03 -10.51
C GLN A 70 1.97 -15.32 -10.63
N PRO A 71 2.85 -15.77 -11.54
CA PRO A 71 4.11 -15.09 -11.82
C PRO A 71 3.85 -13.75 -12.53
N VAL A 72 4.47 -12.68 -12.03
CA VAL A 72 4.50 -11.38 -12.70
C VAL A 72 5.85 -11.23 -13.38
N GLU A 73 5.82 -10.97 -14.69
CA GLU A 73 7.02 -10.68 -15.47
C GLU A 73 7.41 -9.22 -15.29
N LEU A 74 8.51 -8.98 -14.57
CA LEU A 74 9.13 -7.67 -14.50
C LEU A 74 10.04 -7.52 -15.70
N ASN A 75 9.56 -6.79 -16.71
CA ASN A 75 10.40 -6.32 -17.80
C ASN A 75 11.17 -5.10 -17.31
N LEU A 76 12.27 -5.33 -16.60
CA LEU A 76 13.25 -4.31 -16.27
C LEU A 76 13.93 -3.88 -17.58
N VAL A 77 13.28 -2.99 -18.33
CA VAL A 77 13.93 -2.32 -19.46
C VAL A 77 15.08 -1.52 -18.85
N PRO A 78 16.35 -1.83 -19.16
CA PRO A 78 17.46 -1.00 -18.73
C PRO A 78 17.41 0.27 -19.58
N THR A 79 16.61 1.26 -19.20
CA THR A 79 16.60 2.59 -19.86
C THR A 79 17.81 3.42 -19.44
N GLY A 80 18.96 2.81 -19.18
CA GLY A 80 20.11 3.46 -18.56
C GLY A 80 21.42 2.90 -19.06
N PHE A 81 22.18 3.76 -19.72
CA PHE A 81 23.59 3.66 -20.11
C PHE A 81 23.95 3.11 -21.50
N SER A 82 23.17 2.21 -22.12
CA SER A 82 23.53 1.69 -23.46
C SER A 82 23.28 2.65 -24.63
N ASP A 83 22.42 3.66 -24.46
CA ASP A 83 22.12 4.63 -25.52
C ASP A 83 23.07 5.84 -25.54
N PHE A 84 23.83 6.10 -24.48
CA PHE A 84 24.83 7.17 -24.46
C PHE A 84 25.99 6.92 -25.44
N GLY A 85 26.28 5.66 -25.77
CA GLY A 85 27.31 5.29 -26.74
C GLY A 85 26.89 5.45 -28.21
N LYS A 86 25.58 5.53 -28.50
CA LYS A 86 25.06 5.66 -29.88
C LYS A 86 25.05 7.10 -30.39
N PHE A 87 25.20 8.08 -29.51
CA PHE A 87 25.32 9.49 -29.90
C PHE A 87 26.69 9.86 -30.50
N ASN A 88 27.69 8.96 -30.46
CA ASN A 88 29.06 9.26 -30.90
C ASN A 88 29.54 8.43 -32.11
N SER A 89 28.67 7.70 -32.79
CA SER A 89 29.02 7.08 -34.08
C SER A 89 28.75 8.07 -35.22
N PRO A 90 29.75 8.51 -36.00
CA PRO A 90 29.50 9.24 -37.24
C PRO A 90 28.69 8.33 -38.17
N GLN A 91 27.55 8.83 -38.66
CA GLN A 91 26.75 8.14 -39.67
C GLN A 91 27.55 8.12 -40.99
N PRO A 92 27.61 6.98 -41.70
CA PRO A 92 28.21 6.91 -43.04
C PRO A 92 27.39 7.65 -44.09
#